data_AF-A0A4Y7TFQ7-F1
#
_entry.id   AF-A0A4Y7TFQ7-F1
#
_cell.length_a   1.000
_cell.length_b   1.000
_cell.length_c   1.000
_cell.angle_alpha   90.00
_cell.angle_beta   90.00
_cell.angle_gamma   90.00
#
_symmetry.space_group_name_H-M   'P 1'
#
loop_
_entity.id
_entity.type
_entity.pdbx_description
1 polymer ?
#
loop_
_entity_poly.entity_id
_entity_poly.type
_entity_poly.pdbx_seq_one_letter_code
_entity_poly.pdbx_strand_id
1 'polypeptide(L)'
;MQAPSPHIQTPGFAHYAIAWSPFHTNRIALASSANFGLVGNGRLHLVSASPGPTNLPQLAVEKYYETQDGLYDVAWSEIHENQLVTASGDGSIRLWDVMINDLPIRAWQEHTREVFSVDWSNIKKDAFASCSWDGTVKLWNPERPRSVMTLQAHHACVYQALFSPHQPDLLASCSTDGTMKIFDLRSPSYLTTGPNVNTFTNPITAPVLTVPASGTEILTVDWNKYRPMVLATAGVDKVAKVWDCRMVKVGEQAQVGGICETQLLGHEYAVRKVQWSPHQADILATASYDMTCRIWTTAPTPGRQQLLHINDQHSEFVVGCSWSLYDEGVMASCGWDDVNCEVEPEDFLFDSLEAMFDLKPISVGSMRSSFVYRYHGIEGSRQYTPHTITLDTPDTKAANWQLHASAVWVSSIYLADHISELGVPPPSSSRSELPQPPLHVLELGASAGLPSILLSKLCPDVSVTVSDYPDEELIATLSRNVRINNADGNCHAVPYAWGTDPAHLMKDGGDGFDIVLAADTLWNPDLHPIFIDSLSRTLKRTSNSRIHLVAGLHTGRYTIRAALKCALAAMLEIESIVEREVDGDRERPWCVDHLEEGDQDRRRWVVWAKLRWASLTTPSSSLGGPHDTAQL
;
A
#
# COMPACT_ATOMS: atom_id res chain seq x y z
N MET A 1 33.11 -13.28 -8.46
CA MET A 1 32.63 -12.56 -7.27
C MET A 1 33.30 -11.21 -7.27
N GLN A 2 32.54 -10.12 -7.30
CA GLN A 2 33.04 -8.82 -6.87
C GLN A 2 33.24 -8.88 -5.34
N ALA A 3 34.09 -8.00 -4.78
CA ALA A 3 34.05 -7.76 -3.35
C ALA A 3 32.68 -7.12 -3.00
N PRO A 4 32.07 -7.45 -1.85
CA PRO A 4 30.81 -6.83 -1.43
C PRO A 4 31.01 -5.31 -1.30
N SER A 5 30.00 -4.53 -1.69
CA SER A 5 30.07 -3.08 -1.54
C SER A 5 30.09 -2.70 -0.06
N PRO A 6 30.80 -1.61 0.31
CA PRO A 6 30.64 -1.01 1.62
C PRO A 6 29.19 -0.63 1.87
N HIS A 7 28.64 -1.21 2.94
CA HIS A 7 27.30 -0.96 3.43
C HIS A 7 27.37 -0.61 4.91
N ILE A 8 26.28 -0.03 5.41
CA ILE A 8 26.07 0.25 6.82
C ILE A 8 24.61 -0.08 7.13
N GLN A 9 24.36 -0.58 8.34
CA GLN A 9 23.02 -0.95 8.79
C GLN A 9 22.62 -0.06 9.96
N THR A 10 21.36 0.37 9.99
CA THR A 10 20.74 1.02 11.14
C THR A 10 19.52 0.19 11.54
N PRO A 11 19.68 -0.84 12.40
CA PRO A 11 18.61 -1.80 12.70
C PRO A 11 17.32 -1.14 13.16
N GLY A 12 16.19 -1.63 12.65
CA GLY A 12 14.85 -1.06 12.87
C GLY A 12 14.54 0.23 12.11
N PHE A 13 15.44 0.72 11.23
CA PHE A 13 15.26 1.98 10.50
C PHE A 13 15.41 1.81 8.98
N ALA A 14 14.28 1.94 8.29
CA ALA A 14 14.18 1.95 6.83
C ALA A 14 14.63 3.31 6.27
N HIS A 15 15.53 3.30 5.28
CA HIS A 15 16.06 4.52 4.68
C HIS A 15 15.16 5.00 3.53
N TYR A 16 14.80 6.30 3.55
CA TYR A 16 13.95 6.93 2.55
C TYR A 16 14.71 7.86 1.60
N ALA A 17 15.72 8.58 2.12
CA ALA A 17 16.55 9.46 1.30
C ALA A 17 18.00 9.52 1.77
N ILE A 18 18.86 9.93 0.85
CA ILE A 18 20.32 9.94 1.02
C ILE A 18 20.91 11.16 0.30
N ALA A 19 21.64 11.99 1.04
CA ALA A 19 22.19 13.26 0.54
C ALA A 19 23.66 13.45 0.95
N TRP A 20 24.54 13.54 -0.04
CA TRP A 20 25.94 13.94 0.16
C TRP A 20 26.03 15.42 0.56
N SER A 21 26.98 15.76 1.43
CA SER A 21 27.18 17.15 1.88
C SER A 21 27.86 17.99 0.79
N PRO A 22 27.30 19.17 0.41
CA PRO A 22 27.93 20.09 -0.54
C PRO A 22 29.12 20.88 0.05
N PHE A 23 29.58 20.51 1.26
CA PHE A 23 30.76 21.08 1.92
C PHE A 23 31.78 20.02 2.39
N HIS A 24 31.32 18.82 2.76
CA HIS A 24 32.17 17.76 3.34
C HIS A 24 32.21 16.53 2.43
N THR A 25 33.34 16.29 1.77
CA THR A 25 33.47 15.25 0.72
C THR A 25 33.11 13.83 1.17
N ASN A 26 33.31 13.54 2.45
CA ASN A 26 33.07 12.24 3.05
C ASN A 26 31.75 12.13 3.81
N ARG A 27 30.91 13.17 3.92
CA ARG A 27 29.73 13.17 4.79
C ARG A 27 28.43 12.99 4.02
N ILE A 28 27.58 12.11 4.53
CA ILE A 28 26.26 11.74 4.01
C ILE A 28 25.23 11.96 5.12
N ALA A 29 24.07 12.50 4.77
CA ALA A 29 22.88 12.47 5.62
C ALA A 29 21.89 11.43 5.08
N LEU A 30 21.25 10.68 5.97
CA LEU A 30 20.15 9.76 5.65
C LEU A 30 18.89 10.20 6.38
N ALA A 31 17.79 10.37 5.63
CA ALA A 31 16.46 10.38 6.21
C ALA A 31 16.02 8.93 6.38
N SER A 32 15.88 8.49 7.63
CA SER A 32 15.26 7.21 7.96
C SER A 32 13.93 7.42 8.65
N SER A 33 13.03 6.48 8.41
CA SER A 33 11.88 6.27 9.28
C SER A 33 12.05 4.92 9.96
N ALA A 34 11.65 4.79 11.23
CA ALA A 34 11.62 3.48 11.85
C ALA A 34 10.65 2.57 11.06
N ASN A 35 11.01 1.28 10.99
CA ASN A 35 10.23 0.19 10.40
C ASN A 35 9.30 0.58 9.21
N PHE A 36 9.92 0.69 8.03
CA PHE A 36 9.28 0.90 6.72
C PHE A 36 8.56 2.26 6.55
N GLY A 37 8.60 3.12 7.57
CA GLY A 37 8.14 4.50 7.52
C GLY A 37 6.64 4.70 7.38
N LEU A 38 5.88 3.68 7.75
CA LEU A 38 4.41 3.74 7.79
C LEU A 38 3.91 4.29 9.14
N VAL A 39 4.74 4.22 10.19
CA VAL A 39 4.44 4.69 11.54
C VAL A 39 5.69 4.62 12.44
N GLY A 40 5.81 5.54 13.39
CA GLY A 40 6.81 5.53 14.46
C GLY A 40 7.92 6.53 14.25
N ASN A 41 8.91 6.53 15.15
CA ASN A 41 9.94 7.56 15.19
C ASN A 41 10.74 7.66 13.88
N GLY A 42 10.98 8.86 13.40
CA GLY A 42 11.98 9.11 12.37
C GLY A 42 13.38 9.22 12.98
N ARG A 43 14.41 9.05 12.15
CA ARG A 43 15.79 9.29 12.56
C ARG A 43 16.64 9.82 11.41
N LEU A 44 17.19 11.02 11.62
CA LEU A 44 18.21 11.60 10.78
C LEU A 44 19.56 10.99 11.18
N HIS A 45 20.19 10.24 10.28
CA HIS A 45 21.54 9.73 10.50
C HIS A 45 22.58 10.58 9.77
N LEU A 46 23.71 10.83 10.41
CA LEU A 46 24.92 11.37 9.77
C LEU A 46 25.95 10.25 9.66
N VAL A 47 26.36 9.96 8.43
CA VAL A 47 27.31 8.90 8.10
C VAL A 47 28.55 9.52 7.47
N SER A 48 29.75 9.02 7.80
CA SER A 48 30.97 9.37 7.08
C SER A 48 31.60 8.17 6.36
N ALA A 49 32.12 8.44 5.17
CA ALA A 49 32.81 7.50 4.28
C ALA A 49 34.33 7.74 4.35
N SER A 50 35.00 7.02 5.23
CA SER A 50 36.45 7.10 5.42
C SER A 50 37.21 6.18 4.44
N PRO A 51 38.48 6.45 4.06
CA PRO A 51 39.27 5.51 3.26
C PRO A 51 39.58 4.24 4.06
N GLY A 52 39.02 3.10 3.66
CA GLY A 52 39.25 1.81 4.30
C GLY A 52 40.57 1.13 3.88
N PRO A 53 41.05 0.13 4.64
CA PRO A 53 42.36 -0.51 4.45
C PRO A 53 42.50 -1.33 3.16
N THR A 54 41.45 -1.44 2.34
CA THR A 54 41.38 -2.21 1.09
C THR A 54 41.07 -1.34 -0.14
N ASN A 55 41.21 -0.01 -0.04
CA ASN A 55 40.75 1.01 -0.99
C ASN A 55 39.22 1.07 -1.21
N LEU A 56 38.44 0.23 -0.54
CA LEU A 56 37.00 0.42 -0.39
C LEU A 56 36.74 1.44 0.73
N PRO A 57 35.77 2.37 0.60
CA PRO A 57 35.40 3.25 1.70
C PRO A 57 34.85 2.43 2.89
N GLN A 58 35.10 2.89 4.11
CA GLN A 58 34.51 2.38 5.34
C GLN A 58 33.49 3.39 5.84
N LEU A 59 32.22 2.97 5.91
CA LEU A 59 31.10 3.76 6.40
C LEU A 59 30.99 3.66 7.93
N ALA A 60 30.66 4.76 8.59
CA ALA A 60 30.33 4.79 10.03
C ALA A 60 29.26 5.84 10.33
N VAL A 61 28.31 5.56 11.24
CA VAL A 61 27.39 6.57 11.78
C VAL A 61 28.17 7.45 12.76
N GLU A 62 28.28 8.74 12.46
CA GLU A 62 28.94 9.72 13.35
C GLU A 62 28.00 10.18 14.47
N LYS A 63 26.71 10.38 14.12
CA LYS A 63 25.68 10.96 14.99
C LYS A 63 24.30 10.66 14.40
N TYR A 64 23.26 10.72 15.23
CA TYR A 64 21.87 10.72 14.76
C TYR A 64 21.00 11.65 15.59
N TYR A 65 19.81 11.97 15.07
CA TYR A 65 18.76 12.73 15.74
C TYR A 65 17.44 12.01 15.54
N GLU A 66 16.62 11.92 16.58
CA GLU A 66 15.31 11.26 16.53
C GLU A 66 14.18 12.28 16.32
N THR A 67 13.12 11.87 15.64
CA THR A 67 11.89 12.64 15.45
C THR A 67 10.68 11.81 15.84
N GLN A 68 9.60 12.49 16.23
CA GLN A 68 8.37 11.85 16.71
C GLN A 68 7.64 11.03 15.64
N ASP A 69 7.90 11.32 14.37
CA ASP A 69 7.35 10.66 13.20
C ASP A 69 8.45 10.50 12.14
N GLY A 70 8.22 9.63 11.16
CA GLY A 70 9.15 9.22 10.11
C GLY A 70 9.73 10.38 9.29
N LEU A 71 10.95 10.20 8.77
CA LEU A 71 11.59 11.15 7.86
C LEU A 71 11.66 10.58 6.44
N TYR A 72 11.12 11.34 5.47
CA TYR A 72 10.97 10.89 4.08
C TYR A 72 11.94 11.55 3.10
N ASP A 73 12.54 12.69 3.44
CA ASP A 73 13.59 13.32 2.61
C ASP A 73 14.53 14.21 3.44
N VAL A 74 15.73 14.48 2.92
CA VAL A 74 16.74 15.33 3.56
C VAL A 74 17.54 16.14 2.54
N ALA A 75 17.66 17.44 2.76
CA ALA A 75 18.46 18.35 1.94
C ALA A 75 19.44 19.15 2.79
N TRP A 76 20.73 19.14 2.42
CA TRP A 76 21.75 19.98 3.03
C TRP A 76 21.52 21.47 2.73
N SER A 77 21.94 22.32 3.67
CA SER A 77 21.99 23.77 3.46
C SER A 77 23.08 24.14 2.46
N GLU A 78 22.71 24.84 1.40
CA GLU A 78 23.66 25.35 0.39
C GLU A 78 24.40 26.63 0.83
N ILE A 79 24.13 27.14 2.04
CA ILE A 79 24.80 28.31 2.66
C ILE A 79 25.61 27.98 3.92
N HIS A 80 25.37 26.84 4.58
CA HIS A 80 25.93 26.56 5.90
C HIS A 80 26.31 25.09 6.04
N GLU A 81 27.61 24.82 6.08
CA GLU A 81 28.25 23.48 6.04
C GLU A 81 27.73 22.46 7.07
N ASN A 82 27.17 22.95 8.17
CA ASN A 82 26.67 22.17 9.30
C ASN A 82 25.14 22.11 9.39
N GLN A 83 24.38 22.65 8.43
CA GLN A 83 22.91 22.65 8.49
C GLN A 83 22.25 21.83 7.39
N LEU A 84 21.07 21.27 7.68
CA LEU A 84 20.22 20.53 6.75
C LEU A 84 18.75 20.59 7.20
N VAL A 85 17.83 20.43 6.26
CA VAL A 85 16.38 20.26 6.53
C VAL A 85 15.93 18.82 6.29
N THR A 86 14.98 18.36 7.08
CA THR A 86 14.33 17.04 6.94
C THR A 86 12.82 17.19 6.75
N ALA A 87 12.25 16.45 5.80
CA ALA A 87 10.82 16.29 5.58
C ALA A 87 10.26 15.13 6.42
N SER A 88 9.06 15.29 6.99
CA SER A 88 8.51 14.39 8.02
C SER A 88 7.04 14.00 7.78
N GLY A 89 6.63 12.83 8.28
CA GLY A 89 5.25 12.31 8.17
C GLY A 89 4.20 13.21 8.82
N ASP A 90 4.54 13.82 9.95
CA ASP A 90 3.70 14.72 10.75
C ASP A 90 3.37 16.07 10.08
N GLY A 91 3.69 16.26 8.79
CA GLY A 91 3.53 17.52 8.06
C GLY A 91 4.55 18.60 8.43
N SER A 92 5.52 18.28 9.30
CA SER A 92 6.55 19.23 9.72
C SER A 92 7.78 19.20 8.81
N ILE A 93 8.52 20.30 8.86
CA ILE A 93 9.89 20.38 8.35
C ILE A 93 10.77 20.86 9.49
N ARG A 94 11.92 20.21 9.69
CA ARG A 94 12.85 20.50 10.79
C ARG A 94 14.22 20.88 10.22
N LEU A 95 14.77 22.02 10.65
CA LEU A 95 16.13 22.47 10.35
C LEU A 95 17.04 22.07 11.51
N TRP A 96 18.12 21.38 11.18
CA TRP A 96 19.10 20.87 12.15
C TRP A 96 20.43 21.58 11.96
N ASP A 97 21.17 21.76 13.05
CA ASP A 97 22.60 22.08 13.00
C ASP A 97 23.37 20.90 13.60
N VAL A 98 24.25 20.27 12.80
CA VAL A 98 24.90 19.01 13.17
C VAL A 98 25.87 19.14 14.34
N MET A 99 26.29 20.37 14.66
CA MET A 99 27.15 20.69 15.79
C MET A 99 26.38 20.84 17.11
N ILE A 100 25.06 21.03 17.05
CA ILE A 100 24.16 21.10 18.22
C ILE A 100 23.59 19.71 18.50
N ASN A 101 23.28 19.41 19.76
CA ASN A 101 22.75 18.11 20.19
C ASN A 101 21.23 18.15 20.34
N ASP A 102 20.64 16.96 20.19
CA ASP A 102 19.31 16.55 20.67
C ASP A 102 18.06 17.26 20.11
N LEU A 103 18.18 18.48 19.54
CA LEU A 103 17.03 19.28 19.08
C LEU A 103 17.29 19.99 17.74
N PRO A 104 16.25 20.18 16.90
CA PRO A 104 16.34 21.01 15.70
C PRO A 104 16.40 22.50 16.07
N ILE A 105 17.17 23.29 15.31
CA ILE A 105 17.31 24.73 15.52
C ILE A 105 16.09 25.54 15.01
N ARG A 106 15.26 24.94 14.16
CA ARG A 106 13.98 25.50 13.72
C ARG A 106 13.03 24.39 13.28
N ALA A 107 11.73 24.61 13.41
CA ALA A 107 10.70 23.77 12.82
C ALA A 107 9.61 24.63 12.17
N TRP A 108 8.99 24.11 11.12
CA TRP A 108 7.83 24.70 10.46
C TRP A 108 6.70 23.68 10.38
N GLN A 109 5.47 24.13 10.65
CA GLN A 109 4.25 23.34 10.52
C GLN A 109 3.26 24.15 9.68
N GLU A 110 3.18 23.87 8.39
CA GLU A 110 2.16 24.44 7.50
C GLU A 110 1.61 23.45 6.45
N HIS A 111 2.30 22.33 6.20
CA HIS A 111 1.68 21.25 5.45
C HIS A 111 0.67 20.53 6.35
N THR A 112 -0.45 20.13 5.78
CA THR A 112 -1.53 19.44 6.52
C THR A 112 -1.46 17.92 6.40
N ARG A 113 -0.39 17.43 5.76
CA ARG A 113 -0.13 16.04 5.39
C ARG A 113 1.37 15.80 5.23
N GLU A 114 1.72 14.53 5.18
CA GLU A 114 3.03 13.94 4.95
C GLU A 114 3.90 14.76 3.98
N VAL A 115 5.08 15.22 4.41
CA VAL A 115 6.03 15.95 3.56
C VAL A 115 6.97 14.95 2.89
N PHE A 116 6.89 14.81 1.56
CA PHE A 116 7.55 13.73 0.83
C PHE A 116 8.85 14.10 0.12
N SER A 117 9.14 15.40 0.01
CA SER A 117 10.46 15.88 -0.45
C SER A 117 10.81 17.25 0.10
N VAL A 118 12.11 17.50 0.27
CA VAL A 118 12.70 18.83 0.49
C VAL A 118 13.91 19.01 -0.44
N ASP A 119 14.09 20.22 -0.95
CA ASP A 119 15.21 20.56 -1.85
C ASP A 119 15.72 21.98 -1.59
N TRP A 120 17.03 22.18 -1.67
CA TRP A 120 17.66 23.47 -1.38
C TRP A 120 18.18 24.12 -2.67
N SER A 121 17.84 25.39 -2.90
CA SER A 121 18.20 26.09 -4.14
C SER A 121 19.73 26.25 -4.25
N ASN A 122 20.38 25.46 -5.10
CA ASN A 122 21.84 25.52 -5.28
C ASN A 122 22.34 26.81 -5.96
N ILE A 123 21.50 27.51 -6.74
CA ILE A 123 21.82 28.83 -7.32
C ILE A 123 21.55 29.96 -6.33
N LYS A 124 20.33 30.04 -5.77
CA LYS A 124 19.90 31.20 -4.97
C LYS A 124 20.32 31.09 -3.51
N LYS A 125 20.43 29.86 -2.99
CA LYS A 125 20.96 29.43 -1.69
C LYS A 125 20.26 29.98 -0.44
N ASP A 126 19.55 31.10 -0.50
CA ASP A 126 18.74 31.65 0.61
C ASP A 126 17.38 30.94 0.82
N ALA A 127 17.07 29.90 0.07
CA ALA A 127 15.75 29.28 0.04
C ALA A 127 15.79 27.77 -0.20
N PHE A 128 14.83 27.07 0.42
CA PHE A 128 14.52 25.67 0.16
C PHE A 128 13.03 25.51 -0.15
N ALA A 129 12.67 24.38 -0.76
CA ALA A 129 11.30 24.02 -1.11
C ALA A 129 10.91 22.70 -0.41
N SER A 130 9.61 22.45 -0.32
CA SER A 130 9.05 21.18 0.14
C SER A 130 7.78 20.83 -0.64
N CYS A 131 7.44 19.55 -0.72
CA CYS A 131 6.17 19.09 -1.26
C CYS A 131 5.50 18.06 -0.36
N SER A 132 4.18 17.99 -0.43
CA SER A 132 3.36 17.17 0.47
C SER A 132 2.24 16.44 -0.26
N TRP A 133 1.74 15.42 0.42
CA TRP A 133 0.48 14.75 0.09
C TRP A 133 -0.78 15.66 0.26
N ASP A 134 -0.63 16.90 0.74
CA ASP A 134 -1.67 17.94 0.69
C ASP A 134 -1.86 18.62 -0.69
N GLY A 135 -1.07 18.22 -1.70
CA GLY A 135 -1.15 18.76 -3.07
C GLY A 135 -0.32 20.04 -3.29
N THR A 136 0.25 20.61 -2.23
CA THR A 136 1.00 21.88 -2.30
C THR A 136 2.51 21.68 -2.38
N VAL A 137 3.17 22.68 -2.97
CA VAL A 137 4.61 22.89 -2.85
C VAL A 137 4.83 24.19 -2.08
N LYS A 138 5.59 24.18 -1.00
CA LYS A 138 5.90 25.37 -0.20
C LYS A 138 7.33 25.81 -0.43
N LEU A 139 7.54 27.13 -0.48
CA LEU A 139 8.85 27.75 -0.57
C LEU A 139 9.18 28.44 0.74
N TRP A 140 10.41 28.26 1.20
CA TRP A 140 10.86 28.66 2.53
C TRP A 140 12.16 29.46 2.45
N ASN A 141 12.39 30.27 3.47
CA ASN A 141 13.68 30.89 3.75
C ASN A 141 14.02 30.52 5.19
N PRO A 142 15.22 29.98 5.49
CA PRO A 142 15.53 29.42 6.80
C PRO A 142 15.41 30.46 7.93
N GLU A 143 15.56 31.76 7.62
CA GLU A 143 15.40 32.83 8.60
C GLU A 143 13.97 33.28 8.90
N ARG A 144 12.97 32.77 8.18
CA ARG A 144 11.55 33.10 8.43
C ARG A 144 10.84 32.03 9.27
N PRO A 145 9.83 32.40 10.08
CA PRO A 145 9.02 31.45 10.86
C PRO A 145 7.85 30.84 10.07
N ARG A 146 7.68 31.20 8.79
CA ARG A 146 6.60 30.79 7.89
C ARG A 146 7.11 30.70 6.45
N SER A 147 6.35 30.03 5.58
CA SER A 147 6.64 29.95 4.15
C SER A 147 6.65 31.34 3.50
N VAL A 148 7.50 31.49 2.49
CA VAL A 148 7.59 32.66 1.61
C VAL A 148 6.49 32.64 0.56
N MET A 149 6.15 31.44 0.08
CA MET A 149 5.14 31.18 -0.94
C MET A 149 4.55 29.78 -0.75
N THR A 150 3.27 29.60 -1.09
CA THR A 150 2.65 28.28 -1.27
C THR A 150 2.12 28.18 -2.69
N LEU A 151 2.50 27.13 -3.41
CA LEU A 151 2.02 26.78 -4.74
C LEU A 151 0.93 25.71 -4.61
N GLN A 152 -0.24 25.97 -5.19
CA GLN A 152 -1.29 24.96 -5.40
C GLN A 152 -0.90 24.12 -6.61
N ALA A 153 0.05 23.20 -6.42
CA ALA A 153 0.79 22.57 -7.51
C ALA A 153 -0.03 21.46 -8.20
N HIS A 154 -0.68 20.59 -7.43
CA HIS A 154 -1.47 19.47 -7.93
C HIS A 154 -2.76 19.29 -7.09
N HIS A 155 -3.75 18.60 -7.67
CA HIS A 155 -4.99 18.22 -6.96
C HIS A 155 -4.88 16.86 -6.26
N ALA A 156 -3.70 16.23 -6.31
CA ALA A 156 -3.37 14.96 -5.71
C ALA A 156 -1.95 15.03 -5.12
N CYS A 157 -1.51 13.96 -4.44
CA CYS A 157 -0.24 13.92 -3.71
C CYS A 157 0.97 14.34 -4.57
N VAL A 158 1.88 15.15 -4.00
CA VAL A 158 3.12 15.59 -4.67
C VAL A 158 4.31 14.85 -4.06
N TYR A 159 5.00 14.04 -4.87
CA TYR A 159 6.06 13.14 -4.39
C TYR A 159 7.45 13.73 -4.41
N GLN A 160 7.72 14.68 -5.30
CA GLN A 160 9.00 15.38 -5.36
C GLN A 160 8.84 16.78 -5.96
N ALA A 161 9.61 17.74 -5.45
CA ALA A 161 9.70 19.10 -5.97
C ALA A 161 11.15 19.60 -5.89
N LEU A 162 11.75 19.99 -7.02
CA LEU A 162 13.17 20.40 -7.12
C LEU A 162 13.34 21.74 -7.85
N PHE A 163 14.25 22.59 -7.34
CA PHE A 163 14.76 23.76 -8.05
C PHE A 163 15.54 23.37 -9.30
N SER A 164 15.53 24.25 -10.30
CA SER A 164 16.33 24.07 -11.51
C SER A 164 17.80 24.45 -11.25
N PRO A 165 18.77 23.56 -11.52
CA PRO A 165 20.19 23.88 -11.44
C PRO A 165 20.65 24.84 -12.56
N HIS A 166 19.72 25.32 -13.41
CA HIS A 166 19.98 26.27 -14.50
C HIS A 166 19.34 27.64 -14.30
N GLN A 167 18.28 27.75 -13.48
CA GLN A 167 17.52 28.99 -13.30
C GLN A 167 17.00 29.09 -11.86
N PRO A 168 17.38 30.13 -11.07
CA PRO A 168 17.09 30.19 -9.63
C PRO A 168 15.59 30.27 -9.30
N ASP A 169 14.79 30.79 -10.23
CA ASP A 169 13.36 30.99 -10.07
C ASP A 169 12.49 29.87 -10.68
N LEU A 170 13.11 28.80 -11.22
CA LEU A 170 12.36 27.65 -11.73
C LEU A 170 12.34 26.50 -10.72
N LEU A 171 11.16 25.90 -10.55
CA LEU A 171 10.95 24.67 -9.78
C LEU A 171 10.11 23.69 -10.61
N ALA A 172 10.44 22.40 -10.55
CA ALA A 172 9.62 21.32 -11.11
C ALA A 172 9.04 20.43 -10.02
N SER A 173 7.83 19.90 -10.22
CA SER A 173 7.18 18.93 -9.32
C SER A 173 6.53 17.77 -10.08
N CYS A 174 6.27 16.66 -9.39
CA CYS A 174 5.58 15.49 -9.92
C CYS A 174 4.59 14.87 -8.91
N SER A 175 3.57 14.15 -9.40
CA SER A 175 2.40 13.78 -8.62
C SER A 175 1.75 12.45 -9.04
N THR A 176 0.92 11.92 -8.15
CA THR A 176 -0.18 10.97 -8.42
C THR A 176 -1.01 11.33 -9.66
N ASP A 177 -1.19 12.62 -9.98
CA ASP A 177 -2.00 13.07 -11.13
C ASP A 177 -1.40 12.75 -12.53
N GLY A 178 -0.27 12.04 -12.59
CA GLY A 178 0.40 11.64 -13.83
C GLY A 178 1.12 12.78 -14.55
N THR A 179 1.14 13.99 -13.97
CA THR A 179 1.81 15.15 -14.55
C THR A 179 3.11 15.51 -13.84
N MET A 180 4.06 16.00 -14.63
CA MET A 180 5.16 16.84 -14.17
C MET A 180 4.80 18.30 -14.48
N LYS A 181 5.01 19.21 -13.53
CA LYS A 181 4.75 20.65 -13.70
C LYS A 181 6.02 21.45 -13.46
N ILE A 182 6.18 22.56 -14.20
CA ILE A 182 7.25 23.53 -14.00
C ILE A 182 6.61 24.88 -13.66
N PHE A 183 7.13 25.55 -12.65
CA PHE A 183 6.68 26.85 -12.14
C PHE A 183 7.80 27.87 -12.26
N ASP A 184 7.46 29.11 -12.65
CA ASP A 184 8.33 30.28 -12.54
C ASP A 184 7.88 31.11 -11.34
N LEU A 185 8.72 31.14 -10.31
CA LEU A 185 8.46 31.75 -9.00
C LEU A 185 8.37 33.29 -9.05
N ARG A 186 8.67 33.91 -10.19
CA ARG A 186 8.45 35.35 -10.45
C ARG A 186 7.06 35.64 -11.01
N SER A 187 6.35 34.61 -11.49
CA SER A 187 5.00 34.78 -12.06
C SER A 187 4.02 35.19 -10.96
N PRO A 188 3.12 36.17 -11.22
CA PRO A 188 2.14 36.58 -10.23
C PRO A 188 1.20 35.42 -9.90
N SER A 189 0.97 35.18 -8.61
CA SER A 189 0.09 34.11 -8.08
C SER A 189 -1.40 34.33 -8.36
N TYR A 190 -1.76 35.18 -9.32
CA TYR A 190 -3.13 35.63 -9.59
C TYR A 190 -3.33 35.95 -11.07
N LEU A 191 -4.46 35.50 -11.63
CA LEU A 191 -4.87 35.83 -12.99
C LEU A 191 -5.47 37.24 -13.02
N THR A 192 -4.94 38.10 -13.90
CA THR A 192 -5.58 39.37 -14.27
C THR A 192 -6.75 39.12 -15.24
N THR A 193 -7.87 38.66 -14.67
CA THR A 193 -9.14 38.62 -15.40
C THR A 193 -9.73 40.03 -15.57
N GLY A 194 -10.69 40.19 -16.48
CA GLY A 194 -11.18 41.49 -16.95
C GLY A 194 -11.86 42.37 -15.87
N PRO A 195 -12.13 43.65 -16.19
CA PRO A 195 -12.39 44.73 -15.22
C PRO A 195 -13.71 44.67 -14.41
N ASN A 196 -14.37 43.51 -14.33
CA ASN A 196 -15.64 43.29 -13.62
C ASN A 196 -15.62 42.04 -12.70
N VAL A 197 -14.46 41.50 -12.34
CA VAL A 197 -14.36 40.31 -11.46
C VAL A 197 -13.75 40.69 -10.10
N ASN A 198 -14.54 40.60 -9.03
CA ASN A 198 -14.10 40.85 -7.65
C ASN A 198 -13.41 39.61 -7.04
N THR A 199 -12.28 39.18 -7.60
CA THR A 199 -11.49 38.04 -7.09
C THR A 199 -10.50 38.46 -6.00
N PHE A 200 -10.74 38.01 -4.77
CA PHE A 200 -9.89 38.26 -3.59
C PHE A 200 -9.48 36.99 -2.83
N THR A 201 -9.78 35.79 -3.38
CA THR A 201 -10.05 34.59 -2.56
C THR A 201 -9.23 33.34 -2.87
N ASN A 202 -8.40 33.28 -3.92
CA ASN A 202 -7.47 32.16 -4.11
C ASN A 202 -6.23 32.56 -4.95
N PRO A 203 -4.99 32.31 -4.47
CA PRO A 203 -3.81 32.41 -5.30
C PRO A 203 -3.66 31.15 -6.18
N ILE A 204 -3.75 31.33 -7.50
CA ILE A 204 -3.48 30.28 -8.49
C ILE A 204 -2.15 30.62 -9.15
N THR A 205 -1.04 30.16 -8.57
CA THR A 205 0.26 30.18 -9.25
C THR A 205 0.25 29.07 -10.30
N ALA A 206 -0.27 29.37 -11.49
CA ALA A 206 -0.36 28.41 -12.59
C ALA A 206 1.05 27.94 -13.03
N PRO A 207 1.21 26.67 -13.43
CA PRO A 207 2.47 26.18 -13.98
C PRO A 207 2.76 26.83 -15.33
N VAL A 208 4.02 27.22 -15.55
CA VAL A 208 4.49 27.69 -16.88
C VAL A 208 4.64 26.55 -17.88
N LEU A 209 4.68 25.30 -17.40
CA LEU A 209 4.51 24.12 -18.25
C LEU A 209 3.88 22.96 -17.46
N THR A 210 2.90 22.28 -18.06
CA THR A 210 2.45 20.94 -17.62
C THR A 210 2.86 19.90 -18.66
N VAL A 211 3.48 18.82 -18.22
CA VAL A 211 3.89 17.67 -19.03
C VAL A 211 3.09 16.44 -18.56
N PRO A 212 2.16 15.89 -19.37
CA PRO A 212 1.44 14.67 -19.05
C PRO A 212 2.37 13.47 -19.27
N ALA A 213 3.22 13.19 -18.27
CA ALA A 213 4.36 12.30 -18.42
C ALA A 213 4.01 10.81 -18.19
N SER A 214 2.91 10.50 -17.49
CA SER A 214 2.35 9.15 -17.42
C SER A 214 0.82 9.16 -17.29
N GLY A 215 0.20 8.00 -17.51
CA GLY A 215 -1.19 7.70 -17.11
C GLY A 215 -1.30 7.09 -15.71
N THR A 216 -0.17 6.97 -14.99
CA THR A 216 -0.06 6.50 -13.61
C THR A 216 0.73 7.52 -12.79
N GLU A 217 0.85 7.28 -11.48
CA GLU A 217 1.59 8.14 -10.56
C GLU A 217 3.07 8.30 -10.95
N ILE A 218 3.59 9.53 -10.80
CA ILE A 218 5.00 9.86 -10.97
C ILE A 218 5.59 10.12 -9.59
N LEU A 219 6.48 9.23 -9.15
CA LEU A 219 7.06 9.22 -7.80
C LEU A 219 8.32 10.09 -7.70
N THR A 220 8.91 10.46 -8.85
CA THR A 220 10.20 11.15 -8.88
C THR A 220 10.41 11.97 -10.15
N VAL A 221 11.09 13.10 -10.00
CA VAL A 221 11.55 14.00 -11.06
C VAL A 221 12.96 14.49 -10.74
N ASP A 222 13.83 14.59 -11.75
CA ASP A 222 15.13 15.26 -11.60
C ASP A 222 15.55 16.04 -12.86
N TRP A 223 16.16 17.20 -12.64
CA TRP A 223 16.71 18.06 -13.69
C TRP A 223 18.05 17.50 -14.18
N ASN A 224 18.23 17.43 -15.50
CA ASN A 224 19.54 17.15 -16.08
C ASN A 224 20.52 18.26 -15.66
N LYS A 225 21.67 17.89 -15.09
CA LYS A 225 22.62 18.86 -14.49
C LYS A 225 23.35 19.74 -15.52
N TYR A 226 23.24 19.42 -16.82
CA TYR A 226 23.99 20.06 -17.91
C TYR A 226 23.12 20.61 -19.05
N ARG A 227 21.91 20.05 -19.26
CA ARG A 227 20.99 20.41 -20.34
C ARG A 227 19.79 21.17 -19.77
N PRO A 228 19.70 22.51 -19.93
CA PRO A 228 18.56 23.29 -19.47
C PRO A 228 17.24 22.81 -20.07
N MET A 229 16.17 22.79 -19.26
CA MET A 229 14.84 22.29 -19.63
C MET A 229 14.80 20.81 -20.07
N VAL A 230 15.82 20.02 -19.74
CA VAL A 230 15.76 18.55 -19.84
C VAL A 230 15.59 17.96 -18.44
N LEU A 231 14.56 17.11 -18.27
CA LEU A 231 14.25 16.46 -17.00
C LEU A 231 14.05 14.96 -17.21
N ALA A 232 14.29 14.18 -16.16
CA ALA A 232 13.87 12.78 -16.09
C ALA A 232 12.69 12.65 -15.11
N THR A 233 11.75 11.75 -15.40
CA THR A 233 10.62 11.38 -14.53
C THR A 233 10.52 9.87 -14.44
N ALA A 234 10.10 9.32 -13.31
CA ALA A 234 9.76 7.89 -13.21
C ALA A 234 8.67 7.64 -12.15
N GLY A 235 8.05 6.46 -12.17
CA GLY A 235 7.02 6.11 -11.19
C GLY A 235 6.43 4.72 -11.38
N VAL A 236 5.11 4.62 -11.17
CA VAL A 236 4.35 3.35 -11.12
C VAL A 236 4.28 2.62 -12.46
N ASP A 237 4.51 3.31 -13.57
CA ASP A 237 4.63 2.73 -14.91
C ASP A 237 5.92 1.92 -15.14
N LYS A 238 6.85 1.91 -14.17
CA LYS A 238 8.12 1.16 -14.19
C LYS A 238 9.15 1.69 -15.21
N VAL A 239 8.93 2.88 -15.78
CA VAL A 239 9.78 3.45 -16.86
C VAL A 239 10.37 4.80 -16.45
N ALA A 240 11.69 4.93 -16.51
CA ALA A 240 12.32 6.25 -16.44
C ALA A 240 12.27 6.92 -17.83
N LYS A 241 11.66 8.11 -17.91
CA LYS A 241 11.40 8.86 -19.15
C LYS A 241 12.15 10.18 -19.11
N VAL A 242 12.81 10.54 -20.21
CA VAL A 242 13.53 11.82 -20.36
C VAL A 242 12.75 12.76 -21.26
N TRP A 243 12.65 14.03 -20.88
CA TRP A 243 11.80 15.03 -21.51
C TRP A 243 12.56 16.30 -21.89
N ASP A 244 12.48 16.70 -23.16
CA ASP A 244 12.80 18.06 -23.58
C ASP A 244 11.57 18.96 -23.40
N CYS A 245 11.63 19.83 -22.40
CA CYS A 245 10.54 20.73 -22.00
C CYS A 245 10.57 22.10 -22.72
N ARG A 246 11.40 22.26 -23.77
CA ARG A 246 11.44 23.49 -24.59
C ARG A 246 10.30 23.60 -25.60
N MET A 247 9.67 22.47 -25.94
CA MET A 247 8.56 22.40 -26.90
C MET A 247 7.22 22.45 -26.19
N VAL A 248 6.41 23.46 -26.54
CA VAL A 248 5.19 23.83 -25.81
C VAL A 248 4.03 24.07 -26.77
N LYS A 249 2.83 23.57 -26.41
CA LYS A 249 1.55 23.90 -27.05
C LYS A 249 0.77 24.83 -26.11
N VAL A 250 0.16 25.87 -26.68
CA VAL A 250 -0.67 26.81 -25.92
C VAL A 250 -2.06 26.19 -25.75
N GLY A 251 -2.44 25.85 -24.51
CA GLY A 251 -3.81 25.48 -24.13
C GLY A 251 -4.55 26.66 -23.49
N GLU A 252 -5.86 26.53 -23.31
CA GLU A 252 -6.72 27.63 -22.84
C GLU A 252 -6.52 28.01 -21.37
N GLN A 253 -5.94 27.12 -20.54
CA GLN A 253 -5.76 27.32 -19.09
C GLN A 253 -4.33 27.08 -18.59
N ALA A 254 -3.50 26.39 -19.36
CA ALA A 254 -2.08 26.17 -19.07
C ALA A 254 -1.30 25.93 -20.37
N GLN A 255 0.01 26.16 -20.33
CA GLN A 255 0.93 25.68 -21.36
C GLN A 255 1.17 24.17 -21.15
N VAL A 256 0.94 23.38 -22.20
CA VAL A 256 1.05 21.91 -22.17
C VAL A 256 2.08 21.46 -23.19
N GLY A 257 3.05 20.65 -22.80
CA GLY A 257 4.17 20.31 -23.69
C GLY A 257 5.10 19.25 -23.12
N GLY A 258 6.38 19.36 -23.49
CA GLY A 258 7.36 18.31 -23.30
C GLY A 258 7.35 17.31 -24.45
N ILE A 259 8.53 16.93 -24.94
CA ILE A 259 8.74 15.79 -25.84
C ILE A 259 9.56 14.76 -25.09
N CYS A 260 9.08 13.51 -25.03
CA CYS A 260 9.88 12.41 -24.50
C CYS A 260 11.01 12.09 -25.50
N GLU A 261 12.26 12.38 -25.13
CA GLU A 261 13.44 12.10 -25.97
C GLU A 261 13.80 10.61 -25.94
N THR A 262 13.69 9.98 -24.76
CA THR A 262 14.00 8.56 -24.58
C THR A 262 13.23 7.97 -23.39
N GLN A 263 12.99 6.67 -23.47
CA GLN A 263 12.41 5.84 -22.41
C GLN A 263 13.43 4.77 -22.03
N LEU A 264 13.60 4.52 -20.73
CA LEU A 264 14.56 3.58 -20.16
C LEU A 264 13.76 2.44 -19.52
N LEU A 265 13.71 1.32 -20.24
CA LEU A 265 12.90 0.15 -19.92
C LEU A 265 13.75 -0.90 -19.20
N GLY A 266 13.21 -1.49 -18.12
CA GLY A 266 13.78 -2.70 -17.53
C GLY A 266 13.52 -2.95 -16.05
N HIS A 267 13.00 -1.98 -15.29
CA HIS A 267 12.57 -2.21 -13.90
C HIS A 267 11.28 -3.04 -13.84
N GLU A 268 11.17 -3.89 -12.83
CA GLU A 268 10.04 -4.84 -12.70
C GLU A 268 8.93 -4.34 -11.77
N TYR A 269 9.18 -3.28 -11.00
CA TYR A 269 8.24 -2.58 -10.12
C TYR A 269 8.40 -1.05 -10.27
N ALA A 270 7.68 -0.27 -9.45
CA ALA A 270 7.67 1.18 -9.55
C ALA A 270 9.06 1.78 -9.24
N VAL A 271 9.46 2.77 -10.04
CA VAL A 271 10.73 3.48 -9.87
C VAL A 271 10.51 4.66 -8.92
N ARG A 272 11.11 4.58 -7.73
CA ARG A 272 10.86 5.48 -6.60
C ARG A 272 11.76 6.72 -6.60
N LYS A 273 12.97 6.65 -7.16
CA LYS A 273 13.89 7.79 -7.30
C LYS A 273 14.61 7.74 -8.65
N VAL A 274 14.80 8.90 -9.27
CA VAL A 274 15.70 9.12 -10.40
C VAL A 274 16.69 10.23 -10.06
N GLN A 275 17.96 10.09 -10.43
CA GLN A 275 18.96 11.16 -10.27
C GLN A 275 19.99 11.15 -11.41
N TRP A 276 20.07 12.26 -12.15
CA TRP A 276 21.12 12.53 -13.13
C TRP A 276 22.48 12.66 -12.45
N SER A 277 23.52 12.15 -13.11
CA SER A 277 24.90 12.29 -12.66
C SER A 277 25.31 13.76 -12.58
N PRO A 278 25.96 14.20 -11.49
CA PRO A 278 26.60 15.51 -11.41
C PRO A 278 27.92 15.56 -12.20
N HIS A 279 28.38 14.44 -12.80
CA HIS A 279 29.64 14.34 -13.55
C HIS A 279 29.45 14.15 -15.07
N GLN A 280 28.37 13.51 -15.51
CA GLN A 280 28.15 13.17 -16.93
C GLN A 280 26.73 13.50 -17.40
N ALA A 281 26.63 14.20 -18.53
CA ALA A 281 25.39 14.81 -19.02
C ALA A 281 24.35 13.83 -19.59
N ASP A 282 24.74 12.61 -19.95
CA ASP A 282 23.87 11.56 -20.48
C ASP A 282 23.56 10.45 -19.46
N ILE A 283 24.23 10.44 -18.30
CA ILE A 283 24.13 9.38 -17.29
C ILE A 283 23.11 9.73 -16.21
N LEU A 284 22.27 8.75 -15.84
CA LEU A 284 21.39 8.82 -14.69
C LEU A 284 21.31 7.49 -13.93
N ALA A 285 20.93 7.57 -12.66
CA ALA A 285 20.64 6.43 -11.80
C ALA A 285 19.15 6.37 -11.46
N THR A 286 18.64 5.18 -11.18
CA THR A 286 17.27 4.93 -10.70
C THR A 286 17.27 3.95 -9.53
N ALA A 287 16.43 4.21 -8.53
CA ALA A 287 16.12 3.30 -7.42
C ALA A 287 14.64 2.90 -7.48
N SER A 288 14.33 1.66 -7.11
CA SER A 288 13.06 1.00 -7.44
C SER A 288 12.66 -0.05 -6.41
N TYR A 289 11.36 -0.31 -6.32
CA TYR A 289 10.77 -1.37 -5.50
C TYR A 289 11.04 -2.79 -6.04
N ASP A 290 11.74 -2.93 -7.16
CA ASP A 290 12.27 -4.22 -7.65
C ASP A 290 13.61 -4.61 -7.01
N MET A 291 13.90 -4.07 -5.82
CA MET A 291 15.13 -4.32 -5.04
C MET A 291 16.43 -3.95 -5.78
N THR A 292 16.36 -3.20 -6.89
CA THR A 292 17.55 -2.80 -7.66
C THR A 292 17.77 -1.28 -7.73
N CYS A 293 19.05 -0.90 -7.71
CA CYS A 293 19.50 0.40 -8.18
C CYS A 293 20.20 0.24 -9.54
N ARG A 294 19.83 1.03 -10.56
CA ARG A 294 20.31 0.84 -11.95
C ARG A 294 20.91 2.12 -12.52
N ILE A 295 21.95 1.98 -13.33
CA ILE A 295 22.66 3.10 -13.99
C ILE A 295 22.47 3.00 -15.50
N TRP A 296 22.15 4.12 -16.14
CA TRP A 296 21.75 4.21 -17.54
C TRP A 296 22.52 5.31 -18.29
N THR A 297 22.77 5.09 -19.58
CA THR A 297 23.06 6.16 -20.55
C THR A 297 21.83 6.47 -21.39
N THR A 298 21.60 7.76 -21.59
CA THR A 298 20.56 8.29 -22.49
C THR A 298 21.07 8.53 -23.91
N ALA A 299 22.38 8.37 -24.15
CA ALA A 299 23.04 8.53 -25.45
C ALA A 299 23.93 7.31 -25.81
N PRO A 300 23.38 6.07 -25.83
CA PRO A 300 24.16 4.86 -26.09
C PRO A 300 24.84 4.91 -27.47
N THR A 301 26.14 4.57 -27.50
CA THR A 301 26.88 4.33 -28.73
C THR A 301 26.21 3.20 -29.53
N PRO A 302 26.10 3.27 -30.87
CA PRO A 302 25.45 2.23 -31.67
C PRO A 302 25.94 0.81 -31.35
N GLY A 303 25.02 -0.06 -30.94
CA GLY A 303 25.30 -1.43 -30.51
C GLY A 303 25.49 -1.64 -29.00
N ARG A 304 25.51 -0.58 -28.18
CA ARG A 304 25.37 -0.69 -26.71
C ARG A 304 23.91 -0.58 -26.27
N GLN A 305 23.60 -1.21 -25.14
CA GLN A 305 22.34 -1.01 -24.42
C GLN A 305 22.37 0.30 -23.62
N GLN A 306 21.19 0.82 -23.27
CA GLN A 306 21.04 1.98 -22.40
C GLN A 306 21.36 1.65 -20.94
N LEU A 307 21.00 0.45 -20.48
CA LEU A 307 21.35 -0.06 -19.16
C LEU A 307 22.85 -0.37 -19.11
N LEU A 308 23.56 0.24 -18.15
CA LEU A 308 25.00 0.11 -17.97
C LEU A 308 25.37 -0.78 -16.79
N HIS A 309 24.59 -0.70 -15.70
CA HIS A 309 24.83 -1.45 -14.47
C HIS A 309 23.53 -1.68 -13.70
N ILE A 310 23.48 -2.80 -12.97
CA ILE A 310 22.47 -3.14 -11.96
C ILE A 310 23.24 -3.42 -10.67
N ASN A 311 22.83 -2.77 -9.58
CA ASN A 311 23.19 -3.15 -8.21
C ASN A 311 21.96 -3.83 -7.59
N ASP A 312 22.14 -5.11 -7.29
CA ASP A 312 21.17 -6.10 -6.79
C ASP A 312 21.55 -6.60 -5.37
N GLN A 313 22.29 -5.77 -4.62
CA GLN A 313 22.76 -6.08 -3.26
C GLN A 313 21.78 -5.66 -2.16
N HIS A 314 20.71 -4.94 -2.51
CA HIS A 314 19.61 -4.68 -1.59
C HIS A 314 18.72 -5.92 -1.52
N SER A 315 18.28 -6.30 -0.32
CA SER A 315 17.31 -7.38 -0.11
C SER A 315 15.88 -6.85 -0.09
N GLU A 316 15.70 -5.53 -0.03
CA GLU A 316 14.42 -4.85 0.11
C GLU A 316 14.28 -3.63 -0.81
N PHE A 317 13.10 -3.00 -0.78
CA PHE A 317 12.76 -1.83 -1.59
C PHE A 317 13.85 -0.73 -1.56
N VAL A 318 14.40 -0.38 -2.73
CA VAL A 318 15.40 0.70 -2.84
C VAL A 318 14.68 2.03 -3.06
N VAL A 319 14.74 2.90 -2.06
CA VAL A 319 13.96 4.16 -2.04
C VAL A 319 14.82 5.36 -2.41
N GLY A 320 16.13 5.33 -2.12
CA GLY A 320 17.07 6.41 -2.42
C GLY A 320 18.27 5.98 -3.25
N CYS A 321 18.71 6.85 -4.15
CA CYS A 321 20.03 6.81 -4.79
C CYS A 321 20.60 8.24 -4.86
N SER A 322 21.92 8.39 -4.67
CA SER A 322 22.59 9.69 -4.65
C SER A 322 24.06 9.58 -5.07
N TRP A 323 24.43 10.27 -6.15
CA TRP A 323 25.81 10.37 -6.65
C TRP A 323 26.69 11.21 -5.71
N SER A 324 27.96 10.82 -5.51
CA SER A 324 28.94 11.70 -4.86
C SER A 324 29.11 12.98 -5.69
N LEU A 325 29.16 14.12 -5.02
CA LEU A 325 29.41 15.43 -5.65
C LEU A 325 30.88 15.62 -6.04
N TYR A 326 31.80 14.81 -5.50
CA TYR A 326 33.25 15.01 -5.63
C TYR A 326 33.96 13.87 -6.34
N ASP A 327 33.47 12.64 -6.18
CA ASP A 327 34.10 11.43 -6.70
C ASP A 327 33.31 10.87 -7.89
N GLU A 328 33.87 10.99 -9.09
CA GLU A 328 33.22 10.51 -10.30
C GLU A 328 33.00 8.97 -10.25
N GLY A 329 31.79 8.54 -10.60
CA GLY A 329 31.39 7.13 -10.59
C GLY A 329 31.04 6.57 -9.20
N VAL A 330 31.23 7.33 -8.12
CA VAL A 330 30.76 6.93 -6.78
C VAL A 330 29.30 7.33 -6.61
N MET A 331 28.50 6.38 -6.15
CA MET A 331 27.08 6.55 -5.81
C MET A 331 26.81 5.74 -4.54
N ALA A 332 25.90 6.22 -3.71
CA ALA A 332 25.32 5.45 -2.62
C ALA A 332 23.82 5.26 -2.86
N SER A 333 23.31 4.08 -2.54
CA SER A 333 21.87 3.77 -2.53
C SER A 333 21.44 3.39 -1.12
N CYS A 334 20.16 3.58 -0.83
CA CYS A 334 19.57 3.20 0.44
C CYS A 334 18.17 2.61 0.22
N GLY A 335 17.86 1.58 1.00
CA GLY A 335 16.61 0.85 0.93
C GLY A 335 16.08 0.52 2.32
N TRP A 336 15.16 -0.43 2.37
CA TRP A 336 14.49 -0.89 3.57
C TRP A 336 15.12 -2.16 4.17
N ASP A 337 16.40 -2.39 3.88
CA ASP A 337 17.14 -3.60 4.25
C ASP A 337 17.37 -3.71 5.77
N ASP A 338 16.78 -4.72 6.41
CA ASP A 338 17.21 -5.18 7.74
C ASP A 338 17.58 -6.67 7.67
N VAL A 339 18.62 -7.03 8.44
CA VAL A 339 19.23 -8.37 8.49
C VAL A 339 19.24 -8.90 9.94
N ASN A 340 18.80 -8.10 10.92
CA ASN A 340 18.65 -8.49 12.33
C ASN A 340 17.19 -8.35 12.81
N CYS A 341 16.26 -8.02 11.92
CA CYS A 341 14.83 -8.14 12.20
C CYS A 341 14.42 -9.63 12.25
N GLU A 342 14.22 -10.14 13.47
CA GLU A 342 13.41 -11.36 13.72
C GLU A 342 11.89 -11.07 13.62
N VAL A 343 11.52 -9.87 13.15
CA VAL A 343 10.18 -9.31 13.01
C VAL A 343 10.09 -8.79 11.57
N GLU A 344 9.26 -9.41 10.72
CA GLU A 344 9.26 -9.07 9.30
C GLU A 344 8.62 -7.69 9.03
N PRO A 345 8.80 -7.09 7.84
CA PRO A 345 8.25 -5.79 7.52
C PRO A 345 6.73 -5.67 7.75
N GLU A 346 6.02 -6.77 7.55
CA GLU A 346 4.58 -6.92 7.74
C GLU A 346 4.19 -6.94 9.23
N ASP A 347 5.00 -7.57 10.08
CA ASP A 347 4.77 -7.68 11.53
C ASP A 347 5.02 -6.31 12.23
N PHE A 348 6.02 -5.57 11.74
CA PHE A 348 6.32 -4.21 12.18
C PHE A 348 5.21 -3.21 11.79
N LEU A 349 4.68 -3.35 10.56
CA LEU A 349 3.49 -2.66 10.07
C LEU A 349 2.28 -2.90 10.99
N PHE A 350 2.15 -4.15 11.44
CA PHE A 350 1.03 -4.64 12.23
C PHE A 350 0.99 -4.02 13.64
N ASP A 351 2.08 -4.16 14.43
CA ASP A 351 2.21 -3.64 15.81
C ASP A 351 1.89 -2.13 15.91
N SER A 352 2.15 -1.41 14.82
CA SER A 352 2.28 0.04 14.86
C SER A 352 1.06 0.75 14.26
N LEU A 353 0.34 0.10 13.34
CA LEU A 353 -1.04 0.47 13.02
C LEU A 353 -1.94 0.31 14.26
N GLU A 354 -1.71 -0.73 15.08
CA GLU A 354 -2.37 -0.89 16.39
C GLU A 354 -2.02 0.28 17.33
N ALA A 355 -0.72 0.61 17.47
CA ALA A 355 -0.25 1.63 18.39
C ALA A 355 -0.68 3.09 18.09
N MET A 356 -0.84 3.50 16.82
CA MET A 356 -1.20 4.90 16.48
C MET A 356 -2.68 5.15 16.20
N PHE A 357 -3.47 4.14 15.85
CA PHE A 357 -4.81 4.36 15.27
C PHE A 357 -5.95 3.58 15.93
N ASP A 358 -5.69 2.80 16.99
CA ASP A 358 -6.66 1.85 17.56
C ASP A 358 -7.15 0.82 16.50
N LEU A 359 -6.29 0.56 15.49
CA LEU A 359 -6.57 -0.35 14.38
C LEU A 359 -5.93 -1.71 14.65
N LYS A 360 -6.72 -2.76 14.87
CA LYS A 360 -6.23 -4.11 14.59
C LYS A 360 -6.16 -4.33 13.08
N PRO A 361 -4.97 -4.50 12.48
CA PRO A 361 -4.86 -4.74 11.06
C PRO A 361 -5.05 -6.22 10.81
N ILE A 362 -6.27 -6.56 10.42
CA ILE A 362 -6.65 -7.30 9.19
C ILE A 362 -5.70 -8.37 8.59
N SER A 363 -4.38 -8.27 8.68
CA SER A 363 -3.40 -9.26 8.21
C SER A 363 -2.48 -9.66 9.35
N VAL A 364 -2.61 -10.88 9.88
CA VAL A 364 -1.64 -11.42 10.84
C VAL A 364 -0.60 -12.25 10.10
N GLY A 365 0.63 -11.75 10.10
CA GLY A 365 1.82 -12.59 10.08
C GLY A 365 2.47 -12.86 8.72
N SER A 366 3.78 -12.68 8.72
CA SER A 366 4.72 -13.15 7.69
C SER A 366 4.59 -14.64 7.34
N MET A 367 5.19 -15.07 6.22
CA MET A 367 5.02 -16.42 5.66
C MET A 367 5.36 -17.54 6.66
N ARG A 368 4.40 -18.44 6.92
CA ARG A 368 4.49 -19.54 7.90
C ARG A 368 4.70 -19.11 9.36
N SER A 369 4.50 -17.83 9.69
CA SER A 369 4.35 -17.40 11.09
C SER A 369 3.13 -18.08 11.73
N SER A 370 3.20 -18.32 13.04
CA SER A 370 2.19 -19.12 13.74
C SER A 370 1.22 -18.24 14.55
N PHE A 371 0.08 -17.94 13.95
CA PHE A 371 -1.01 -17.21 14.60
C PHE A 371 -1.71 -18.06 15.68
N VAL A 372 -2.15 -17.42 16.77
CA VAL A 372 -2.89 -18.06 17.86
C VAL A 372 -4.19 -17.31 18.13
N TYR A 373 -5.26 -17.72 17.46
CA TYR A 373 -6.61 -17.25 17.72
C TYR A 373 -7.18 -17.86 19.01
N ARG A 374 -7.98 -17.08 19.75
CA ARG A 374 -8.60 -17.48 21.01
C ARG A 374 -10.10 -17.18 20.97
N TYR A 375 -10.91 -18.21 20.71
CA TYR A 375 -12.35 -18.11 20.86
C TYR A 375 -12.72 -18.06 22.34
N HIS A 376 -13.39 -17.00 22.77
CA HIS A 376 -13.78 -16.80 24.16
C HIS A 376 -15.01 -17.63 24.59
N GLY A 377 -15.77 -18.17 23.63
CA GLY A 377 -17.01 -18.90 23.90
C GLY A 377 -18.19 -18.00 24.29
N ILE A 378 -19.34 -18.61 24.54
CA ILE A 378 -20.56 -17.94 25.00
C ILE A 378 -20.86 -18.43 26.42
N GLU A 379 -20.98 -17.50 27.37
CA GLU A 379 -21.20 -17.85 28.79
C GLU A 379 -22.46 -18.69 28.97
N GLY A 380 -22.35 -19.81 29.71
CA GLY A 380 -23.42 -20.77 29.91
C GLY A 380 -23.71 -21.72 28.74
N SER A 381 -23.08 -21.53 27.57
CA SER A 381 -23.24 -22.45 26.42
C SER A 381 -22.51 -23.78 26.65
N ARG A 382 -23.11 -24.87 26.17
CA ARG A 382 -22.50 -26.22 26.14
C ARG A 382 -21.86 -26.59 24.81
N GLN A 383 -22.05 -25.77 23.78
CA GLN A 383 -21.54 -25.97 22.42
C GLN A 383 -20.41 -24.96 22.14
N TYR A 384 -20.70 -23.68 22.37
CA TYR A 384 -19.78 -22.58 22.14
C TYR A 384 -18.84 -22.38 23.33
N THR A 385 -17.96 -23.37 23.56
CA THR A 385 -16.97 -23.37 24.66
C THR A 385 -15.64 -22.69 24.25
N PRO A 386 -14.84 -22.16 25.19
CA PRO A 386 -13.60 -21.45 24.85
C PRO A 386 -12.55 -22.37 24.21
N HIS A 387 -11.95 -21.95 23.10
CA HIS A 387 -11.01 -22.75 22.32
C HIS A 387 -9.84 -21.91 21.77
N THR A 388 -8.65 -22.51 21.74
CA THR A 388 -7.48 -21.97 21.04
C THR A 388 -7.31 -22.64 19.68
N ILE A 389 -7.05 -21.85 18.64
CA ILE A 389 -6.75 -22.31 17.29
C ILE A 389 -5.37 -21.77 16.89
N THR A 390 -4.47 -22.63 16.42
CA THR A 390 -3.10 -22.26 16.00
C THR A 390 -2.91 -22.51 14.51
N LEU A 391 -2.52 -21.50 13.75
CA LEU A 391 -2.53 -21.51 12.28
C LEU A 391 -1.21 -20.98 11.73
N ASP A 392 -0.63 -21.68 10.77
CA ASP A 392 0.44 -21.13 9.94
C ASP A 392 -0.20 -20.37 8.76
N THR A 393 0.35 -19.22 8.39
CA THR A 393 -0.10 -18.49 7.18
C THR A 393 0.27 -19.25 5.89
N PRO A 394 -0.64 -19.40 4.92
CA PRO A 394 -0.33 -20.06 3.65
C PRO A 394 0.51 -19.15 2.73
N ASP A 395 1.64 -19.67 2.23
CA ASP A 395 2.37 -19.03 1.14
C ASP A 395 1.62 -19.22 -0.20
N THR A 396 1.70 -18.20 -1.07
CA THR A 396 1.16 -18.20 -2.43
C THR A 396 2.25 -17.87 -3.43
N LYS A 397 2.45 -18.74 -4.42
CA LYS A 397 3.38 -18.48 -5.54
C LYS A 397 3.07 -17.12 -6.17
N ALA A 398 4.09 -16.33 -6.48
CA ALA A 398 3.96 -14.95 -6.96
C ALA A 398 3.03 -14.74 -8.17
N ALA A 399 2.81 -15.77 -9.00
CA ALA A 399 1.80 -15.74 -10.08
C ALA A 399 0.35 -15.53 -9.58
N ASN A 400 0.07 -15.88 -8.32
CA ASN A 400 -1.23 -15.79 -7.67
C ASN A 400 -1.38 -14.53 -6.79
N TRP A 401 -0.35 -13.69 -6.65
CA TRP A 401 -0.38 -12.47 -5.80
C TRP A 401 -1.47 -11.46 -6.19
N GLN A 402 -2.05 -11.57 -7.40
CA GLN A 402 -3.24 -10.83 -7.83
C GLN A 402 -4.54 -11.21 -7.09
N LEU A 403 -4.44 -11.83 -5.90
CA LEU A 403 -5.55 -12.30 -5.06
C LEU A 403 -5.42 -11.88 -3.58
N HIS A 404 -4.44 -11.02 -3.23
CA HIS A 404 -4.14 -10.44 -1.89
C HIS A 404 -4.99 -10.91 -0.68
N ALA A 405 -4.40 -11.76 0.16
CA ALA A 405 -5.03 -12.30 1.37
C ALA A 405 -5.28 -11.26 2.49
N SER A 406 -4.58 -10.12 2.48
CA SER A 406 -4.48 -9.17 3.61
C SER A 406 -5.77 -8.45 4.01
N ALA A 407 -6.89 -8.67 3.30
CA ALA A 407 -8.22 -8.27 3.77
C ALA A 407 -9.33 -9.34 3.69
N VAL A 408 -8.97 -10.57 3.30
CA VAL A 408 -9.82 -11.76 3.53
C VAL A 408 -9.86 -12.11 5.01
N TRP A 409 -8.79 -11.78 5.74
CA TRP A 409 -8.55 -12.25 7.09
C TRP A 409 -9.32 -11.53 8.22
N VAL A 410 -9.80 -10.27 8.02
CA VAL A 410 -10.91 -9.76 8.87
C VAL A 410 -12.18 -10.55 8.61
N SER A 411 -12.58 -10.78 7.35
CA SER A 411 -13.80 -11.53 7.06
C SER A 411 -13.76 -12.93 7.68
N SER A 412 -12.56 -13.51 7.79
CA SER A 412 -12.25 -14.76 8.48
C SER A 412 -12.39 -14.69 10.01
N ILE A 413 -11.64 -13.78 10.67
CA ILE A 413 -11.71 -13.58 12.13
C ILE A 413 -13.15 -13.23 12.54
N TYR A 414 -13.81 -12.34 11.79
CA TYR A 414 -15.19 -11.94 12.01
C TYR A 414 -16.17 -13.12 11.93
N LEU A 415 -16.03 -14.02 10.95
CA LEU A 415 -16.79 -15.27 10.88
C LEU A 415 -16.50 -16.23 12.03
N ALA A 416 -15.27 -16.22 12.56
CA ALA A 416 -14.85 -17.05 13.68
C ALA A 416 -15.36 -16.53 15.04
N ASP A 417 -15.40 -15.21 15.23
CA ASP A 417 -16.00 -14.57 16.41
C ASP A 417 -17.52 -14.77 16.42
N HIS A 418 -18.15 -14.58 15.26
CA HIS A 418 -19.60 -14.72 15.07
C HIS A 418 -20.04 -16.14 14.63
N ILE A 419 -19.23 -17.17 14.91
CA ILE A 419 -19.45 -18.56 14.44
C ILE A 419 -20.78 -19.17 14.92
N SER A 420 -21.38 -18.62 15.98
CA SER A 420 -22.72 -19.01 16.47
C SER A 420 -23.88 -18.54 15.59
N GLU A 421 -23.69 -17.48 14.79
CA GLU A 421 -24.69 -16.95 13.87
C GLU A 421 -24.81 -17.73 12.54
N LEU A 422 -24.03 -18.79 12.37
CA LEU A 422 -24.12 -19.74 11.25
C LEU A 422 -25.35 -20.67 11.34
N GLY A 423 -26.06 -20.69 12.48
CA GLY A 423 -27.28 -21.50 12.65
C GLY A 423 -27.04 -23.01 12.76
N VAL A 424 -25.80 -23.44 13.03
CA VAL A 424 -25.42 -24.86 13.18
C VAL A 424 -26.10 -25.43 14.44
N PRO A 425 -26.91 -26.51 14.31
CA PRO A 425 -27.68 -27.03 15.43
C PRO A 425 -26.76 -27.60 16.55
N PRO A 426 -27.21 -27.57 17.81
CA PRO A 426 -26.42 -28.11 18.93
C PRO A 426 -26.27 -29.63 18.82
N PRO A 427 -25.12 -30.19 19.23
CA PRO A 427 -24.87 -31.64 19.18
C PRO A 427 -25.95 -32.40 19.96
N SER A 428 -26.43 -33.51 19.39
CA SER A 428 -27.70 -34.11 19.79
C SER A 428 -27.62 -34.80 21.17
N SER A 429 -27.96 -34.05 22.22
CA SER A 429 -28.02 -34.56 23.61
C SER A 429 -29.11 -35.62 23.87
N SER A 430 -29.93 -35.93 22.87
CA SER A 430 -31.01 -36.91 22.91
C SER A 430 -30.67 -38.14 22.06
N ARG A 431 -31.03 -39.33 22.53
CA ARG A 431 -31.07 -40.55 21.70
C ARG A 431 -32.16 -40.43 20.63
N SER A 432 -31.80 -39.84 19.47
CA SER A 432 -32.51 -40.13 18.22
C SER A 432 -32.18 -41.56 17.82
N GLU A 433 -33.20 -42.38 17.52
CA GLU A 433 -32.98 -43.75 17.05
C GLU A 433 -32.55 -43.81 15.57
N LEU A 434 -32.52 -42.66 14.89
CA LEU A 434 -31.97 -42.47 13.56
C LEU A 434 -30.76 -41.52 13.63
N PRO A 435 -29.58 -41.89 13.10
CA PRO A 435 -28.49 -40.94 12.91
C PRO A 435 -28.91 -39.92 11.86
N GLN A 436 -28.77 -38.63 12.15
CA GLN A 436 -28.87 -37.61 11.12
C GLN A 436 -27.56 -37.61 10.30
N PRO A 437 -27.60 -37.34 8.98
CA PRO A 437 -26.38 -37.12 8.22
C PRO A 437 -25.63 -35.90 8.78
N PRO A 438 -24.28 -35.89 8.73
CA PRO A 438 -23.51 -34.74 9.18
C PRO A 438 -23.87 -33.50 8.36
N LEU A 439 -23.84 -32.33 9.00
CA LEU A 439 -24.00 -31.07 8.29
C LEU A 439 -22.74 -30.83 7.44
N HIS A 440 -22.87 -30.62 6.14
CA HIS A 440 -21.71 -30.37 5.27
C HIS A 440 -21.45 -28.87 5.14
N VAL A 441 -20.23 -28.44 5.48
CA VAL A 441 -19.80 -27.04 5.44
C VAL A 441 -18.59 -26.89 4.51
N LEU A 442 -18.60 -25.88 3.65
CA LEU A 442 -17.47 -25.51 2.79
C LEU A 442 -16.96 -24.12 3.17
N GLU A 443 -15.66 -23.93 3.26
CA GLU A 443 -15.00 -22.62 3.23
C GLU A 443 -14.34 -22.42 1.86
N LEU A 444 -14.66 -21.32 1.18
CA LEU A 444 -14.09 -20.92 -0.12
C LEU A 444 -13.17 -19.71 0.08
N GLY A 445 -11.95 -19.77 -0.48
CA GLY A 445 -10.93 -18.74 -0.30
C GLY A 445 -10.34 -18.81 1.10
N ALA A 446 -9.94 -20.02 1.51
CA ALA A 446 -9.67 -20.34 2.90
C ALA A 446 -8.45 -19.63 3.51
N SER A 447 -8.73 -18.46 4.06
CA SER A 447 -7.98 -17.71 5.09
C SER A 447 -7.44 -18.59 6.23
N ALA A 448 -6.35 -19.30 5.95
CA ALA A 448 -5.70 -20.37 6.74
C ALA A 448 -6.63 -21.48 7.29
N GLY A 449 -7.94 -21.47 6.95
CA GLY A 449 -8.98 -22.37 7.43
C GLY A 449 -9.57 -22.02 8.80
N LEU A 450 -9.43 -20.77 9.29
CA LEU A 450 -9.77 -20.39 10.67
C LEU A 450 -11.24 -20.72 11.06
N PRO A 451 -12.28 -20.27 10.34
CA PRO A 451 -13.68 -20.51 10.74
C PRO A 451 -14.02 -21.99 10.69
N SER A 452 -13.53 -22.72 9.68
CA SER A 452 -13.71 -24.16 9.52
C SER A 452 -13.10 -24.98 10.66
N ILE A 453 -11.85 -24.68 11.01
CA ILE A 453 -11.11 -25.42 12.05
C ILE A 453 -11.74 -25.15 13.42
N LEU A 454 -12.18 -23.91 13.68
CA LEU A 454 -12.96 -23.57 14.87
C LEU A 454 -14.30 -24.34 14.91
N LEU A 455 -15.08 -24.28 13.83
CA LEU A 455 -16.39 -24.91 13.75
C LEU A 455 -16.31 -26.43 13.95
N SER A 456 -15.33 -27.09 13.35
CA SER A 456 -15.15 -28.55 13.48
C SER A 456 -14.86 -29.00 14.92
N LYS A 457 -14.20 -28.15 15.71
CA LYS A 457 -13.90 -28.40 17.14
C LYS A 457 -15.10 -28.09 18.04
N LEU A 458 -15.87 -27.05 17.73
CA LEU A 458 -17.11 -26.70 18.42
C LEU A 458 -18.26 -27.67 18.15
N CYS A 459 -18.29 -28.27 16.96
CA CYS A 459 -19.41 -29.07 16.45
C CYS A 459 -18.90 -30.38 15.79
N PRO A 460 -18.62 -31.44 16.59
CA PRO A 460 -18.08 -32.70 16.08
C PRO A 460 -18.93 -33.39 15.00
N ASP A 461 -20.26 -33.19 15.05
CA ASP A 461 -21.23 -33.77 14.11
C ASP A 461 -21.27 -33.07 12.72
N VAL A 462 -20.39 -32.07 12.49
CA VAL A 462 -20.27 -31.31 11.24
C VAL A 462 -19.10 -31.84 10.41
N SER A 463 -19.31 -32.05 9.12
CA SER A 463 -18.24 -32.37 8.16
C SER A 463 -17.80 -31.10 7.43
N VAL A 464 -16.53 -30.72 7.57
CA VAL A 464 -16.02 -29.43 7.09
C VAL A 464 -14.97 -29.63 6.00
N THR A 465 -15.14 -28.93 4.88
CA THR A 465 -14.21 -28.87 3.75
C THR A 465 -13.62 -27.46 3.68
N VAL A 466 -12.31 -27.35 3.82
CA VAL A 466 -11.55 -26.12 3.68
C VAL A 466 -11.02 -26.07 2.24
N SER A 467 -11.31 -25.03 1.48
CA SER A 467 -10.92 -24.97 0.07
C SER A 467 -10.39 -23.61 -0.38
N ASP A 468 -9.37 -23.68 -1.23
CA ASP A 468 -8.67 -22.54 -1.79
C ASP A 468 -7.98 -22.98 -3.09
N TYR A 469 -7.32 -22.04 -3.77
CA TYR A 469 -6.68 -22.24 -5.06
C TYR A 469 -5.77 -23.49 -5.09
N PRO A 470 -5.72 -24.25 -6.22
CA PRO A 470 -4.97 -25.51 -6.33
C PRO A 470 -3.45 -25.31 -6.38
N ASP A 471 -2.89 -24.76 -5.31
CA ASP A 471 -1.45 -24.66 -5.05
C ASP A 471 -1.01 -25.67 -4.00
N GLU A 472 -0.01 -26.49 -4.33
CA GLU A 472 0.47 -27.57 -3.45
C GLU A 472 0.95 -27.08 -2.08
N GLU A 473 1.53 -25.89 -1.98
CA GLU A 473 2.09 -25.37 -0.71
C GLU A 473 1.01 -24.73 0.17
N LEU A 474 0.08 -23.99 -0.45
CA LEU A 474 -1.11 -23.45 0.21
C LEU A 474 -1.93 -24.61 0.81
N ILE A 475 -2.29 -25.60 -0.01
CA ILE A 475 -3.12 -26.74 0.41
C ILE A 475 -2.38 -27.65 1.41
N ALA A 476 -1.05 -27.78 1.30
CA ALA A 476 -0.25 -28.44 2.34
C ALA A 476 -0.25 -27.67 3.67
N THR A 477 -0.30 -26.34 3.64
CA THR A 477 -0.39 -25.48 4.83
C THR A 477 -1.76 -25.55 5.48
N LEU A 478 -2.86 -25.45 4.72
CA LEU A 478 -4.21 -25.71 5.23
C LEU A 478 -4.33 -27.11 5.83
N SER A 479 -3.76 -28.12 5.17
CA SER A 479 -3.67 -29.49 5.70
C SER A 479 -2.84 -29.60 6.98
N ARG A 480 -1.87 -28.71 7.19
CA ARG A 480 -1.05 -28.65 8.41
C ARG A 480 -1.85 -28.02 9.55
N ASN A 481 -2.53 -26.90 9.28
CA ASN A 481 -3.37 -26.17 10.23
C ASN A 481 -4.49 -27.06 10.79
N VAL A 482 -5.17 -27.83 9.95
CA VAL A 482 -6.19 -28.81 10.37
C VAL A 482 -5.60 -29.83 11.37
N ARG A 483 -4.41 -30.37 11.10
CA ARG A 483 -3.74 -31.38 11.96
C ARG A 483 -3.18 -30.78 13.26
N ILE A 484 -2.53 -29.62 13.20
CA ILE A 484 -2.01 -28.91 14.39
C ILE A 484 -3.13 -28.68 15.41
N ASN A 485 -4.33 -28.39 14.92
CA ASN A 485 -5.51 -28.17 15.76
C ASN A 485 -6.24 -29.43 16.23
N ASN A 486 -5.83 -30.62 15.78
CA ASN A 486 -6.49 -31.92 15.97
C ASN A 486 -7.93 -31.93 15.40
N ALA A 487 -8.13 -31.30 14.23
CA ALA A 487 -9.41 -31.17 13.54
C ALA A 487 -9.58 -32.19 12.38
N ASP A 488 -8.57 -33.00 12.08
CA ASP A 488 -8.53 -33.92 10.92
C ASP A 488 -9.53 -35.08 10.97
N GLY A 489 -10.22 -35.28 12.10
CA GLY A 489 -11.31 -36.26 12.23
C GLY A 489 -12.59 -35.87 11.48
N ASN A 490 -12.85 -34.57 11.29
CA ASN A 490 -14.06 -34.06 10.60
C ASN A 490 -13.81 -32.85 9.68
N CYS A 491 -12.67 -32.18 9.79
CA CYS A 491 -12.22 -31.11 8.90
C CYS A 491 -11.13 -31.59 7.93
N HIS A 492 -11.07 -31.05 6.71
CA HIS A 492 -10.04 -31.40 5.72
C HIS A 492 -9.85 -30.32 4.65
N ALA A 493 -8.61 -30.15 4.16
CA ALA A 493 -8.29 -29.24 3.05
C ALA A 493 -8.42 -29.94 1.68
N VAL A 494 -8.98 -29.24 0.69
CA VAL A 494 -9.15 -29.73 -0.70
C VAL A 494 -8.87 -28.59 -1.70
N PRO A 495 -8.07 -28.83 -2.76
CA PRO A 495 -7.80 -27.82 -3.80
C PRO A 495 -9.04 -27.51 -4.63
N TYR A 496 -9.38 -26.23 -4.82
CA TYR A 496 -10.48 -25.79 -5.67
C TYR A 496 -10.26 -24.39 -6.24
N ALA A 497 -10.23 -24.28 -7.57
CA ALA A 497 -10.27 -22.98 -8.26
C ALA A 497 -11.72 -22.64 -8.61
N TRP A 498 -12.10 -21.37 -8.46
CA TRP A 498 -13.43 -20.89 -8.81
C TRP A 498 -13.75 -21.15 -10.29
N GLY A 499 -15.00 -21.49 -10.59
CA GLY A 499 -15.51 -21.85 -11.92
C GLY A 499 -15.16 -23.26 -12.38
N THR A 500 -14.29 -23.98 -11.65
CA THR A 500 -14.03 -25.42 -11.91
C THR A 500 -15.17 -26.30 -11.37
N ASP A 501 -15.20 -27.55 -11.83
CA ASP A 501 -16.15 -28.56 -11.36
C ASP A 501 -15.93 -28.83 -9.85
N PRO A 502 -16.93 -28.62 -8.98
CA PRO A 502 -16.79 -28.86 -7.55
C PRO A 502 -16.96 -30.33 -7.14
N ALA A 503 -17.17 -31.27 -8.07
CA ALA A 503 -17.46 -32.67 -7.75
C ALA A 503 -16.42 -33.33 -6.82
N HIS A 504 -15.13 -32.95 -6.90
CA HIS A 504 -14.07 -33.48 -6.02
C HIS A 504 -14.03 -32.86 -4.61
N LEU A 505 -14.77 -31.77 -4.35
CA LEU A 505 -15.02 -31.30 -2.97
C LEU A 505 -15.97 -32.25 -2.21
N MET A 506 -16.78 -33.02 -2.94
CA MET A 506 -17.92 -33.77 -2.41
C MET A 506 -17.51 -35.23 -2.16
N LYS A 507 -16.80 -35.48 -1.04
CA LYS A 507 -16.26 -36.80 -0.65
C LYS A 507 -17.16 -38.01 -0.92
N ASP A 508 -18.45 -37.88 -0.61
CA ASP A 508 -19.44 -38.97 -0.70
C ASP A 508 -20.38 -38.86 -1.92
N GLY A 509 -20.12 -37.93 -2.85
CA GLY A 509 -20.94 -37.70 -4.05
C GLY A 509 -22.32 -37.10 -3.79
N GLY A 510 -22.51 -36.40 -2.67
CA GLY A 510 -23.78 -35.75 -2.29
C GLY A 510 -24.05 -34.43 -3.05
N ASP A 511 -25.30 -33.97 -3.00
CA ASP A 511 -25.83 -32.83 -3.79
C ASP A 511 -25.36 -31.41 -3.35
N GLY A 512 -24.13 -31.28 -2.85
CA GLY A 512 -23.53 -30.03 -2.37
C GLY A 512 -23.60 -29.79 -0.86
N PHE A 513 -23.11 -28.62 -0.44
CA PHE A 513 -22.90 -28.22 0.96
C PHE A 513 -24.11 -27.50 1.58
N ASP A 514 -24.42 -27.81 2.83
CA ASP A 514 -25.52 -27.19 3.58
C ASP A 514 -25.19 -25.74 3.97
N ILE A 515 -23.94 -25.45 4.35
CA ILE A 515 -23.45 -24.08 4.56
C ILE A 515 -22.20 -23.84 3.70
N VAL A 516 -22.14 -22.69 3.05
CA VAL A 516 -20.94 -22.19 2.37
C VAL A 516 -20.48 -20.90 3.04
N LEU A 517 -19.27 -20.93 3.60
CA LEU A 517 -18.58 -19.79 4.18
C LEU A 517 -17.72 -19.13 3.10
N ALA A 518 -17.88 -17.83 2.95
CA ALA A 518 -17.18 -17.02 1.96
C ALA A 518 -16.64 -15.76 2.63
N ALA A 519 -15.45 -15.88 3.20
CA ALA A 519 -14.63 -14.73 3.54
C ALA A 519 -13.97 -14.25 2.24
N ASP A 520 -14.18 -13.00 1.86
CA ASP A 520 -13.53 -12.42 0.67
C ASP A 520 -13.32 -10.91 0.87
N THR A 521 -12.60 -10.31 -0.07
CA THR A 521 -12.52 -8.85 -0.24
C THR A 521 -13.43 -8.38 -1.38
N LEU A 522 -13.71 -9.22 -2.39
CA LEU A 522 -14.46 -8.91 -3.60
C LEU A 522 -13.85 -7.76 -4.44
N TRP A 523 -12.56 -7.50 -4.31
CA TRP A 523 -11.89 -6.30 -4.86
C TRP A 523 -11.82 -6.26 -6.40
N ASN A 524 -11.76 -7.42 -7.05
CA ASN A 524 -11.66 -7.53 -8.50
C ASN A 524 -13.04 -7.85 -9.12
N PRO A 525 -13.69 -6.90 -9.83
CA PRO A 525 -15.01 -7.13 -10.43
C PRO A 525 -15.03 -8.23 -11.50
N ASP A 526 -13.93 -8.47 -12.20
CA ASP A 526 -13.85 -9.47 -13.28
C ASP A 526 -13.97 -10.90 -12.74
N LEU A 527 -13.69 -11.12 -11.45
CA LEU A 527 -13.83 -12.40 -10.77
C LEU A 527 -15.25 -12.64 -10.22
N HIS A 528 -16.08 -11.61 -10.04
CA HIS A 528 -17.41 -11.73 -9.44
C HIS A 528 -18.29 -12.81 -10.13
N PRO A 529 -18.38 -12.91 -11.47
CA PRO A 529 -19.23 -13.92 -12.11
C PRO A 529 -18.77 -15.35 -11.82
N ILE A 530 -17.45 -15.57 -11.76
CA ILE A 530 -16.82 -16.89 -11.58
C ILE A 530 -16.93 -17.33 -10.11
N PHE A 531 -16.76 -16.39 -9.18
CA PHE A 531 -16.98 -16.59 -7.75
C PHE A 531 -18.43 -16.94 -7.43
N ILE A 532 -19.39 -16.17 -7.95
CA ILE A 532 -20.83 -16.43 -7.75
C ILE A 532 -21.27 -17.76 -8.39
N ASP A 533 -20.76 -18.12 -9.57
CA ASP A 533 -21.00 -19.43 -10.18
C ASP A 533 -20.50 -20.57 -9.28
N SER A 534 -19.34 -20.39 -8.63
CA SER A 534 -18.77 -21.36 -7.68
C SER A 534 -19.64 -21.54 -6.42
N LEU A 535 -20.13 -20.43 -5.83
CA LEU A 535 -21.10 -20.47 -4.74
C LEU A 535 -22.40 -21.20 -5.15
N SER A 536 -22.86 -20.94 -6.37
CA SER A 536 -24.12 -21.50 -6.91
C SER A 536 -24.03 -22.98 -7.30
N ARG A 537 -22.81 -23.50 -7.49
CA ARG A 537 -22.56 -24.94 -7.75
C ARG A 537 -22.19 -25.73 -6.50
N THR A 538 -21.62 -25.07 -5.49
CA THR A 538 -21.28 -25.73 -4.20
C THR A 538 -22.44 -25.73 -3.21
N LEU A 539 -23.33 -24.72 -3.22
CA LEU A 539 -24.50 -24.66 -2.33
C LEU A 539 -25.56 -25.71 -2.69
N LYS A 540 -25.86 -26.59 -1.73
CA LYS A 540 -26.89 -27.63 -1.82
C LYS A 540 -28.27 -27.03 -2.08
N ARG A 541 -29.07 -27.67 -2.93
CA ARG A 541 -30.39 -27.14 -3.38
C ARG A 541 -31.52 -27.45 -2.40
N THR A 542 -31.46 -26.87 -1.20
CA THR A 542 -32.53 -26.95 -0.19
C THR A 542 -33.01 -25.57 0.29
N SER A 543 -34.18 -25.52 0.94
CA SER A 543 -34.70 -24.33 1.62
C SER A 543 -33.85 -23.88 2.82
N ASN A 544 -33.04 -24.77 3.36
CA ASN A 544 -32.31 -24.58 4.62
C ASN A 544 -30.83 -24.25 4.39
N SER A 545 -30.32 -24.47 3.18
CA SER A 545 -28.91 -24.25 2.85
C SER A 545 -28.60 -22.75 2.73
N ARG A 546 -27.42 -22.31 3.17
CA ARG A 546 -27.04 -20.89 3.25
C ARG A 546 -25.61 -20.61 2.76
N ILE A 547 -25.42 -19.45 2.15
CA ILE A 547 -24.09 -18.82 2.00
C ILE A 547 -23.98 -17.71 3.03
N HIS A 548 -22.87 -17.71 3.79
CA HIS A 548 -22.47 -16.58 4.62
C HIS A 548 -21.30 -15.87 3.94
N LEU A 549 -21.63 -14.81 3.21
CA LEU A 549 -20.66 -13.95 2.52
C LEU A 549 -20.30 -12.78 3.43
N VAL A 550 -19.03 -12.66 3.79
CA VAL A 550 -18.49 -11.55 4.59
C VAL A 550 -17.40 -10.86 3.78
N ALA A 551 -17.56 -9.56 3.56
CA ALA A 551 -16.63 -8.74 2.79
C ALA A 551 -16.28 -7.44 3.51
N GLY A 552 -15.00 -7.09 3.59
CA GLY A 552 -14.55 -5.82 4.18
C GLY A 552 -15.04 -4.60 3.39
N LEU A 553 -15.53 -3.56 4.06
CA LEU A 553 -16.11 -2.37 3.41
C LEU A 553 -15.07 -1.46 2.71
N HIS A 554 -13.77 -1.67 3.00
CA HIS A 554 -12.65 -1.01 2.32
C HIS A 554 -12.71 -1.15 0.78
N THR A 555 -13.24 -2.25 0.28
CA THR A 555 -13.51 -2.56 -1.14
C THR A 555 -14.45 -1.55 -1.83
N GLY A 556 -15.27 -0.84 -1.05
CA GLY A 556 -16.24 0.13 -1.53
C GLY A 556 -17.61 -0.47 -1.84
N ARG A 557 -18.66 0.26 -1.46
CA ARG A 557 -20.06 -0.19 -1.53
C ARG A 557 -20.53 -0.53 -2.95
N TYR A 558 -20.04 0.20 -3.95
CA TYR A 558 -20.33 -0.04 -5.37
C TYR A 558 -19.80 -1.39 -5.87
N THR A 559 -18.60 -1.78 -5.44
CA THR A 559 -17.96 -3.06 -5.80
C THR A 559 -18.72 -4.24 -5.18
N ILE A 560 -19.02 -4.16 -3.89
CA ILE A 560 -19.81 -5.18 -3.19
C ILE A 560 -21.23 -5.29 -3.79
N ARG A 561 -21.85 -4.16 -4.17
CA ARG A 561 -23.12 -4.17 -4.94
C ARG A 561 -23.02 -4.89 -6.28
N ALA A 562 -21.89 -4.84 -6.98
CA ALA A 562 -21.71 -5.56 -8.25
C ALA A 562 -21.70 -7.08 -8.03
N ALA A 563 -21.01 -7.57 -7.00
CA ALA A 563 -21.01 -8.99 -6.62
C ALA A 563 -22.42 -9.47 -6.21
N LEU A 564 -23.15 -8.66 -5.42
CA LEU A 564 -24.53 -8.97 -5.03
C LEU A 564 -25.49 -8.99 -6.23
N LYS A 565 -25.31 -8.11 -7.22
CA LYS A 565 -26.07 -8.14 -8.48
C LYS A 565 -25.76 -9.41 -9.31
N CYS A 566 -24.52 -9.90 -9.28
CA CYS A 566 -24.18 -11.22 -9.83
C CYS A 566 -24.90 -12.36 -9.07
N ALA A 567 -24.93 -12.33 -7.74
CA ALA A 567 -25.64 -13.34 -6.92
C ALA A 567 -27.14 -13.42 -7.24
N LEU A 568 -27.81 -12.26 -7.35
CA LEU A 568 -29.22 -12.17 -7.74
C LEU A 568 -29.47 -12.72 -9.15
N ALA A 569 -28.53 -12.54 -10.09
CA ALA A 569 -28.60 -13.12 -11.43
C ALA A 569 -28.40 -14.65 -11.45
N ALA A 570 -27.80 -15.22 -10.41
CA ALA A 570 -27.51 -16.65 -10.26
C ALA A 570 -28.61 -17.45 -9.52
N MET A 571 -29.83 -16.89 -9.39
CA MET A 571 -30.97 -17.47 -8.66
C MET A 571 -30.76 -17.60 -7.13
N LEU A 572 -29.85 -16.82 -6.55
CA LEU A 572 -29.77 -16.60 -5.10
C LEU A 572 -30.63 -15.39 -4.72
N GLU A 573 -31.25 -15.43 -3.55
CA GLU A 573 -31.88 -14.26 -2.91
C GLU A 573 -31.15 -13.89 -1.62
N ILE A 574 -31.09 -12.59 -1.33
CA ILE A 574 -30.49 -12.03 -0.10
C ILE A 574 -31.51 -12.22 1.02
N GLU A 575 -31.21 -13.07 2.00
CA GLU A 575 -32.05 -13.28 3.19
C GLU A 575 -31.85 -12.17 4.22
N SER A 576 -30.60 -11.73 4.40
CA SER A 576 -30.26 -10.51 5.13
C SER A 576 -28.96 -9.91 4.59
N ILE A 577 -28.83 -8.59 4.66
CA ILE A 577 -27.57 -7.88 4.41
C ILE A 577 -27.43 -6.68 5.35
N VAL A 578 -26.25 -6.52 5.95
CA VAL A 578 -26.01 -5.52 6.99
C VAL A 578 -24.53 -5.12 7.04
N GLU A 579 -24.26 -3.87 7.42
CA GLU A 579 -22.89 -3.40 7.74
C GLU A 579 -22.67 -3.53 9.27
N ARG A 580 -21.54 -4.11 9.68
CA ARG A 580 -21.15 -4.24 11.09
C ARG A 580 -19.71 -3.82 11.33
N GLU A 581 -19.44 -3.25 12.49
CA GLU A 581 -18.08 -2.93 12.93
C GLU A 581 -17.31 -4.23 13.27
N VAL A 582 -16.00 -4.21 13.02
CA VAL A 582 -15.10 -5.36 13.24
C VAL A 582 -14.81 -5.56 14.73
N ASP A 583 -14.34 -4.52 15.42
CA ASP A 583 -13.97 -4.54 16.85
C ASP A 583 -15.05 -3.90 17.76
N GLY A 584 -16.35 -4.13 17.48
CA GLY A 584 -17.42 -3.61 18.35
C GLY A 584 -18.86 -3.93 17.93
N ASP A 585 -19.80 -3.73 18.85
CA ASP A 585 -21.22 -4.09 18.72
C ASP A 585 -22.05 -3.19 17.77
N ARG A 586 -21.43 -2.40 16.90
CA ARG A 586 -22.15 -1.44 16.03
C ARG A 586 -22.61 -2.10 14.74
N GLU A 587 -23.93 -2.12 14.54
CA GLU A 587 -24.61 -2.62 13.34
C GLU A 587 -25.41 -1.48 12.67
N ARG A 588 -25.41 -1.41 11.34
CA ARG A 588 -26.23 -0.46 10.56
C ARG A 588 -26.77 -1.07 9.26
N PRO A 589 -27.96 -0.65 8.79
CA PRO A 589 -28.50 -1.13 7.51
C PRO A 589 -27.53 -0.90 6.35
N TRP A 590 -27.45 -1.88 5.45
CA TRP A 590 -26.72 -1.73 4.19
C TRP A 590 -27.37 -0.64 3.32
N CYS A 591 -26.60 0.37 2.93
CA CYS A 591 -27.03 1.42 2.01
C CYS A 591 -25.85 1.90 1.17
N VAL A 592 -25.96 1.81 -0.15
CA VAL A 592 -24.86 2.19 -1.06
C VAL A 592 -24.66 3.70 -1.13
N ASP A 593 -25.71 4.47 -0.86
CA ASP A 593 -25.71 5.94 -0.94
C ASP A 593 -25.39 6.60 0.42
N HIS A 594 -24.85 5.84 1.39
CA HIS A 594 -24.16 6.41 2.55
C HIS A 594 -23.05 7.36 2.07
N LEU A 595 -22.93 8.54 2.70
CA LEU A 595 -21.93 9.56 2.38
C LEU A 595 -20.52 9.00 2.34
N GLU A 596 -19.64 9.61 1.55
CA GLU A 596 -18.26 9.14 1.37
C GLU A 596 -17.43 9.26 2.66
N GLU A 597 -17.47 8.18 3.43
CA GLU A 597 -16.59 7.89 4.55
C GLU A 597 -15.16 7.68 4.03
N GLY A 598 -14.20 8.36 4.65
CA GLY A 598 -12.79 8.21 4.29
C GLY A 598 -12.29 6.78 4.53
N ASP A 599 -11.26 6.39 3.78
CA ASP A 599 -10.72 5.02 3.73
C ASP A 599 -10.39 4.42 5.11
N GLN A 600 -10.03 5.25 6.09
CA GLN A 600 -9.80 4.85 7.48
C GLN A 600 -11.08 4.34 8.16
N ASP A 601 -12.21 5.02 8.00
CA ASP A 601 -13.50 4.58 8.58
C ASP A 601 -14.04 3.37 7.81
N ARG A 602 -13.94 3.35 6.47
CA ARG A 602 -14.36 2.20 5.65
C ARG A 602 -13.62 0.89 5.98
N ARG A 603 -12.45 0.94 6.63
CA ARG A 603 -11.73 -0.25 7.11
C ARG A 603 -12.28 -0.82 8.41
N ARG A 604 -13.06 -0.06 9.20
CA ARG A 604 -13.66 -0.51 10.47
C ARG A 604 -14.86 -1.43 10.30
N TRP A 605 -15.41 -1.57 9.09
CA TRP A 605 -16.68 -2.24 8.83
C TRP A 605 -16.53 -3.45 7.88
N VAL A 606 -17.35 -4.46 8.12
CA VAL A 606 -17.64 -5.57 7.20
C VAL A 606 -19.10 -5.51 6.73
N VAL A 607 -19.36 -6.07 5.56
CA VAL A 607 -20.70 -6.35 5.04
C VAL A 607 -20.96 -7.84 5.21
N TRP A 608 -21.95 -8.21 6.01
CA TRP A 608 -22.42 -9.60 6.09
C TRP A 608 -23.69 -9.75 5.27
N ALA A 609 -23.62 -10.54 4.19
CA ALA A 609 -24.77 -11.00 3.44
C ALA A 609 -25.03 -12.49 3.70
N LYS A 610 -26.24 -12.83 4.14
CA LYS A 610 -26.73 -14.22 4.23
C LYS A 610 -27.58 -14.48 2.98
N LEU A 611 -27.17 -15.42 2.12
CA LEU A 611 -27.84 -15.73 0.86
C LEU A 611 -28.45 -17.14 0.90
N ARG A 612 -29.54 -17.33 0.16
CA ARG A 612 -30.20 -18.64 -0.02
C ARG A 612 -30.76 -18.80 -1.43
N TRP A 613 -31.18 -20.00 -1.80
CA TRP A 613 -31.87 -20.23 -3.07
C TRP A 613 -33.19 -19.44 -3.16
N ALA A 614 -33.41 -18.79 -4.30
CA ALA A 614 -34.65 -18.09 -4.61
C ALA A 614 -35.85 -19.04 -4.57
N SER A 615 -36.86 -18.71 -3.76
CA SER A 615 -38.04 -19.56 -3.61
C SER A 615 -38.85 -19.64 -4.91
N LEU A 616 -39.14 -20.85 -5.40
CA LEU A 616 -39.97 -21.10 -6.58
C LEU A 616 -41.46 -20.90 -6.27
N THR A 617 -41.84 -19.69 -5.86
CA THR A 617 -43.24 -19.28 -5.75
C THR A 617 -43.77 -18.89 -7.12
N THR A 618 -44.81 -19.59 -7.58
CA THR A 618 -45.53 -19.24 -8.82
C THR A 618 -46.14 -17.84 -8.72
N PRO A 619 -46.21 -17.07 -9.83
CA PRO A 619 -46.72 -15.70 -9.80
C PRO A 619 -48.23 -15.66 -9.49
N SER A 620 -48.57 -15.51 -8.21
CA SER A 620 -49.94 -15.33 -7.75
C SER A 620 -50.36 -13.86 -7.95
N SER A 621 -51.54 -13.67 -8.52
CA SER A 621 -52.07 -12.35 -8.85
C SER A 621 -52.71 -11.66 -7.65
N SER A 622 -52.57 -10.33 -7.63
CA SER A 622 -53.46 -9.32 -7.02
C SER A 622 -53.19 -8.80 -5.59
N LEU A 623 -53.02 -7.47 -5.54
CA LEU A 623 -53.56 -6.50 -4.58
C LEU A 623 -53.14 -6.54 -3.09
N GLY A 624 -52.24 -5.60 -2.74
CA GLY A 624 -52.61 -4.54 -1.78
C GLY A 624 -51.74 -4.39 -0.53
N GLY A 625 -51.00 -3.27 -0.44
CA GLY A 625 -50.32 -2.81 0.78
C GLY A 625 -48.88 -2.34 0.51
N PRO A 626 -48.46 -1.14 0.95
CA PRO A 626 -47.08 -0.70 0.81
C PRO A 626 -46.22 -1.25 1.95
N HIS A 627 -45.15 -1.96 1.61
CA HIS A 627 -44.04 -2.26 2.51
C HIS A 627 -42.71 -2.11 1.76
N ASP A 628 -41.66 -1.83 2.54
CA ASP A 628 -40.42 -1.23 2.07
C ASP A 628 -39.65 -2.13 1.09
N THR A 629 -39.58 -1.69 -0.17
CA THR A 629 -38.54 -2.13 -1.07
C THR A 629 -37.21 -1.55 -0.59
N ALA A 630 -36.42 -2.35 0.13
CA ALA A 630 -35.01 -2.04 0.39
C ALA A 630 -34.31 -1.76 -0.97
N GLN A 631 -33.72 -0.57 -1.10
CA GLN A 631 -33.16 -0.11 -2.38
C GLN A 631 -31.77 -0.70 -2.62
N LEU A 632 -31.48 -1.10 -3.88
CA LEU A 632 -30.28 -1.81 -4.33
C LEU A 632 -29.46 -1.07 -5.39
#